data_AF-H0HQX1-F1
#
_entry.id   AF-H0HQX1-F1
#
_cell.length_a   1.000
_cell.length_b   1.000
_cell.length_c   1.000
_cell.angle_alpha   90.00
_cell.angle_beta   90.00
_cell.angle_gamma   90.00
#
_symmetry.space_group_name_H-M   'P 1'
#
loop_
_entity.id
_entity.type
_entity.pdbx_description
1 polymer ?
#
loop_
_entity_poly.entity_id
_entity_poly.type
_entity_poly.pdbx_seq_one_letter_code
_entity_poly.pdbx_strand_id
1 'polypeptide(L)'
;MSLALSRRSFLASASAAAVVATMPAGGAALAASPASAPAAVLPAFVVGTPGEYDWHAYVAENAEQAFRMWVQDRGDDECEFDPEFVTRMPAWDGRDPDTIRPADWLRADLGHCCERCGYETHSDSGAQIVAGEVVCEECLTFADRVLCDPEDALDDLINRIADEGEEDTREWLEGAGHWRLAEADLWPKALAAVAAGDAA
;
A
#
# COMPACT_ATOMS: atom_id res chain seq x y z
N MET A 1 15.21 -27.15 -32.27
CA MET A 1 15.26 -27.83 -30.96
C MET A 1 16.38 -27.19 -30.17
N SER A 2 16.06 -26.22 -29.31
CA SER A 2 17.03 -25.45 -28.53
C SER A 2 17.04 -25.96 -27.09
N LEU A 3 18.19 -26.42 -26.62
CA LEU A 3 18.42 -26.83 -25.24
C LEU A 3 18.68 -25.59 -24.38
N ALA A 4 17.71 -25.22 -23.54
CA ALA A 4 17.87 -24.15 -22.55
C ALA A 4 18.66 -24.69 -21.34
N LEU A 5 19.92 -24.28 -21.20
CA LEU A 5 20.71 -24.52 -19.98
C LEU A 5 20.22 -23.60 -18.86
N SER A 6 19.69 -24.21 -17.81
CA SER A 6 19.19 -23.56 -16.60
C SER A 6 20.32 -22.93 -15.79
N ARG A 7 20.20 -21.63 -15.49
CA ARG A 7 21.14 -20.82 -14.66
C ARG A 7 21.18 -21.24 -13.18
N ARG A 8 20.42 -22.24 -12.74
CA ARG A 8 20.26 -22.60 -11.31
C ARG A 8 21.31 -23.58 -10.75
N SER A 9 22.30 -24.01 -11.54
CA SER A 9 23.21 -25.09 -11.12
C SER A 9 24.58 -24.65 -10.58
N PHE A 10 24.84 -23.35 -10.39
CA PHE A 10 26.22 -22.87 -10.20
C PHE A 10 26.61 -22.41 -8.78
N LEU A 11 25.75 -22.54 -7.77
CA LEU A 11 26.05 -22.09 -6.40
C LEU A 11 25.99 -23.22 -5.36
N ALA A 12 26.68 -24.33 -5.63
CA ALA A 12 26.82 -25.41 -4.66
C ALA A 12 28.25 -25.95 -4.67
N SER A 13 29.25 -25.16 -4.27
CA SER A 13 30.60 -25.66 -3.96
C SER A 13 31.44 -24.64 -3.17
N ALA A 14 31.16 -24.50 -1.88
CA ALA A 14 32.05 -23.93 -0.86
C ALA A 14 31.48 -24.33 0.51
N SER A 15 32.15 -24.87 1.52
CA SER A 15 33.52 -25.30 1.77
C SER A 15 33.43 -26.12 3.07
N ALA A 16 34.25 -27.15 3.27
CA ALA A 16 34.51 -27.69 4.60
C ALA A 16 35.85 -28.44 4.63
N ALA A 17 36.95 -27.70 4.68
CA ALA A 17 38.21 -28.25 5.16
C ALA A 17 38.18 -28.21 6.70
N ALA A 18 38.07 -29.38 7.32
CA ALA A 18 38.18 -29.54 8.76
C ALA A 18 39.65 -29.31 9.19
N VAL A 19 39.92 -28.17 9.82
CA VAL A 19 41.18 -27.96 10.54
C VAL A 19 40.95 -28.33 12.00
N VAL A 20 41.43 -29.50 12.40
CA VAL A 20 41.53 -29.90 13.80
C VAL A 20 42.73 -29.16 14.40
N ALA A 21 42.47 -28.00 14.99
CA ALA A 21 43.43 -27.31 15.83
C ALA A 21 43.26 -27.79 17.28
N THR A 22 44.22 -28.56 17.76
CA THR A 22 44.41 -28.88 19.19
C THR A 22 44.68 -27.58 19.95
N MET A 23 43.73 -27.12 20.76
CA MET A 23 43.94 -26.00 21.69
C MET A 23 44.11 -26.47 23.14
N PRO A 24 45.02 -25.84 23.90
CA PRO A 24 45.22 -26.11 25.31
C PRO A 24 44.06 -25.55 26.14
N ALA A 25 43.69 -26.27 27.20
CA ALA A 25 42.70 -25.85 28.18
C ALA A 25 43.21 -24.65 29.00
N GLY A 26 43.12 -23.45 28.43
CA GLY A 26 43.21 -22.19 29.16
C GLY A 26 41.80 -21.72 29.49
N GLY A 27 41.48 -21.59 30.79
CA GLY A 27 40.20 -21.04 31.25
C GLY A 27 40.00 -19.62 30.75
N ALA A 28 39.22 -19.46 29.68
CA ALA A 28 38.75 -18.17 29.22
C ALA A 28 37.53 -17.78 30.07
N ALA A 29 37.70 -16.73 30.88
CA ALA A 29 36.58 -16.07 31.52
C ALA A 29 35.61 -15.59 30.42
N LEU A 30 34.35 -16.05 30.48
CA LEU A 30 33.28 -15.57 29.63
C LEU A 30 33.06 -14.09 29.94
N ALA A 31 33.72 -13.22 29.18
CA ALA A 31 33.40 -11.81 29.17
C ALA A 31 31.95 -11.66 28.72
N ALA A 32 31.08 -11.17 29.61
CA ALA A 32 29.70 -10.89 29.27
C ALA A 32 29.68 -9.90 28.09
N SER A 33 29.09 -10.31 26.97
CA SER A 33 28.86 -9.39 25.85
C SER A 33 28.11 -8.17 26.37
N PRO A 34 28.59 -6.94 26.12
CA PRO A 34 27.85 -5.75 26.49
C PRO A 34 26.48 -5.82 25.82
N ALA A 35 25.43 -5.57 26.60
CA ALA A 35 24.08 -5.44 26.07
C ALA A 35 24.10 -4.35 25.00
N SER A 36 23.80 -4.72 23.75
CA SER A 36 23.71 -3.75 22.65
C SER A 36 22.64 -2.73 23.02
N ALA A 37 23.00 -1.45 23.01
CA ALA A 37 22.00 -0.39 23.11
C ALA A 37 20.98 -0.59 21.96
N PRO A 38 19.68 -0.34 22.19
CA PRO A 38 18.71 -0.37 21.11
C PRO A 38 19.13 0.62 20.03
N ALA A 39 19.06 0.20 18.77
CA ALA A 39 19.33 1.10 17.65
C ALA A 39 18.40 2.31 17.73
N ALA A 40 18.94 3.51 17.51
CA ALA A 40 18.13 4.72 17.46
C ALA A 40 17.13 4.60 16.32
N VAL A 41 15.84 4.82 16.61
CA VAL A 41 14.80 4.87 15.60
C VAL A 41 14.97 6.16 14.81
N LEU A 42 15.31 6.04 13.53
CA LEU A 42 15.46 7.19 12.64
C LEU A 42 14.09 7.66 12.13
N PRO A 43 13.89 8.98 11.95
CA PRO A 43 12.65 9.52 11.41
C PRO A 43 12.46 9.19 9.92
N ALA A 44 11.21 8.99 9.53
CA ALA A 44 10.80 8.77 8.14
C ALA A 44 10.31 10.04 7.45
N PHE A 45 10.65 10.20 6.18
CA PHE A 45 10.26 11.33 5.34
C PHE A 45 9.72 10.80 4.02
N VAL A 46 8.77 11.53 3.45
CA VAL A 46 8.36 11.39 2.06
C VAL A 46 8.97 12.54 1.29
N VAL A 47 9.60 12.21 0.17
CA VAL A 47 10.20 13.19 -0.74
C VAL A 47 9.64 13.00 -2.14
N GLY A 48 9.22 14.08 -2.79
CA GLY A 48 8.67 14.06 -4.14
C GLY A 48 8.37 15.48 -4.64
N THR A 49 8.08 15.60 -5.92
CA THR A 49 7.76 16.87 -6.57
C THR A 49 6.32 17.27 -6.21
N PRO A 50 6.07 18.49 -5.70
CA PRO A 50 4.72 18.93 -5.37
C PRO A 50 3.76 18.82 -6.57
N GLY A 51 2.67 18.08 -6.38
CA GLY A 51 1.64 17.87 -7.41
C GLY A 51 1.93 16.71 -8.38
N GLU A 52 3.06 16.03 -8.24
CA GLU A 52 3.40 14.84 -9.03
C GLU A 52 3.24 13.56 -8.18
N TYR A 53 3.16 12.40 -8.84
CA TYR A 53 3.04 11.08 -8.19
C TYR A 53 4.41 10.37 -8.05
N ASP A 54 5.49 11.13 -7.87
CA ASP A 54 6.88 10.62 -7.76
C ASP A 54 7.39 10.54 -6.31
N TRP A 55 6.49 10.32 -5.35
CA TRP A 55 6.79 10.22 -3.93
C TRP A 55 7.66 9.00 -3.59
N HIS A 56 8.69 9.22 -2.77
CA HIS A 56 9.61 8.19 -2.27
C HIS A 56 9.78 8.31 -0.75
N ALA A 57 9.87 7.18 -0.07
CA ALA A 57 10.04 7.14 1.38
C ALA A 57 11.52 6.99 1.75
N TYR A 58 11.99 7.81 2.66
CA TYR A 58 13.36 7.82 3.15
C TYR A 58 13.40 7.80 4.67
N VAL A 59 14.40 7.12 5.22
CA VAL A 59 14.72 7.17 6.65
C VAL A 59 16.02 7.95 6.81
N ALA A 60 15.96 9.10 7.47
CA ALA A 60 17.06 10.06 7.55
C ALA A 60 17.03 10.79 8.91
N GLU A 61 18.12 11.44 9.31
CA GLU A 61 18.20 12.20 10.56
C GLU A 61 17.36 13.49 10.51
N ASN A 62 17.16 14.06 9.32
CA ASN A 62 16.43 15.30 9.08
C ASN A 62 15.95 15.42 7.62
N ALA A 63 15.13 16.43 7.34
CA ALA A 63 14.54 16.67 6.03
C ALA A 63 15.57 16.94 4.92
N GLU A 64 16.63 17.70 5.20
CA GLU A 64 17.67 18.02 4.21
C GLU A 64 18.44 16.76 3.78
N GLN A 65 18.71 15.85 4.71
CA GLN A 65 19.33 14.57 4.39
C GLN A 65 18.40 13.70 3.54
N ALA A 66 17.10 13.61 3.87
CA ALA A 66 16.13 12.87 3.06
C ALA A 66 16.06 13.42 1.63
N PHE A 67 16.01 14.75 1.47
CA PHE A 67 16.03 15.41 0.16
C PHE A 67 17.30 15.09 -0.62
N ARG A 68 18.47 15.14 0.03
CA ARG A 68 19.75 14.81 -0.61
C ARG A 68 19.80 13.37 -1.11
N MET A 69 19.22 12.43 -0.36
CA MET A 69 19.10 11.03 -0.80
C MET A 69 18.23 10.92 -2.05
N TRP A 70 17.09 11.60 -2.08
CA TRP A 70 16.20 11.65 -3.25
C TRP A 70 16.87 12.26 -4.50
N VAL A 71 17.55 13.39 -4.34
CA VAL A 71 18.34 14.04 -5.40
C VAL A 71 19.43 13.11 -5.93
N GLN A 72 20.13 12.42 -5.03
CA GLN A 72 21.15 11.44 -5.39
C GLN A 72 20.56 10.24 -6.18
N ASP A 73 19.41 9.71 -5.76
CA ASP A 73 18.76 8.58 -6.44
C ASP A 73 18.30 8.93 -7.86
N ARG A 74 17.93 10.19 -8.10
CA ARG A 74 17.59 10.73 -9.43
C ARG A 74 18.81 11.00 -10.30
N GLY A 75 20.01 11.06 -9.71
CA GLY A 75 21.24 11.42 -10.41
C GLY A 75 21.31 12.90 -10.77
N ASP A 76 20.63 13.76 -10.00
CA ASP A 76 20.68 15.21 -10.13
C ASP A 76 21.73 15.76 -9.15
N ASP A 77 22.65 16.61 -9.62
CA ASP A 77 23.72 17.22 -8.82
C ASP A 77 23.53 18.71 -8.54
N GLU A 78 22.49 19.33 -9.11
CA GLU A 78 22.26 20.79 -9.06
C GLU A 78 21.01 21.19 -8.26
N CYS A 79 20.26 20.24 -7.70
CA CYS A 79 19.03 20.54 -6.96
C CYS A 79 19.30 21.08 -5.54
N GLU A 80 18.93 22.34 -5.29
CA GLU A 80 18.98 22.96 -3.96
C GLU A 80 17.85 22.44 -3.05
N PHE A 81 18.11 22.37 -1.74
CA PHE A 81 17.11 21.91 -0.78
C PHE A 81 15.87 22.80 -0.77
N ASP A 82 14.71 22.19 -1.03
CA ASP A 82 13.40 22.82 -0.94
C ASP A 82 12.51 22.03 0.05
N PRO A 83 12.06 22.65 1.15
CA PRO A 83 11.18 21.98 2.12
C PRO A 83 9.81 21.61 1.55
N GLU A 84 9.34 22.22 0.46
CA GLU A 84 8.06 21.86 -0.17
C GLU A 84 8.08 20.43 -0.75
N PHE A 85 9.27 19.92 -1.07
CA PHE A 85 9.46 18.57 -1.59
C PHE A 85 9.48 17.52 -0.48
N VAL A 86 9.57 17.91 0.80
CA VAL A 86 9.81 16.98 1.92
C VAL A 86 8.71 17.05 2.96
N THR A 87 8.00 15.94 3.13
CA THR A 87 6.98 15.79 4.17
C THR A 87 7.44 14.81 5.24
N ARG A 88 7.35 15.19 6.52
CA ARG A 88 7.65 14.30 7.64
C ARG A 88 6.53 13.26 7.83
N MET A 89 6.87 11.98 7.99
CA MET A 89 5.90 10.89 8.21
C MET A 89 6.10 10.13 9.53
N PRO A 90 5.63 10.66 10.68
CA PRO A 90 5.86 10.04 11.99
C PRO A 90 5.32 8.61 12.12
N ALA A 91 4.22 8.31 11.41
CA ALA A 91 3.62 6.98 11.38
C ALA A 91 4.56 5.90 10.78
N TRP A 92 5.63 6.31 10.09
CA TRP A 92 6.56 5.41 9.43
C TRP A 92 7.95 5.34 10.09
N ASP A 93 8.13 5.96 11.26
CA ASP A 93 9.41 5.92 11.98
C ASP A 93 9.85 4.50 12.30
N GLY A 94 11.11 4.20 11.97
CA GLY A 94 11.69 2.87 12.18
C GLY A 94 11.14 1.78 11.26
N ARG A 95 10.22 2.10 10.34
CA ARG A 95 9.86 1.18 9.25
C ARG A 95 10.97 1.17 8.21
N ASP A 96 11.17 0.01 7.61
CA ASP A 96 11.96 -0.13 6.40
C ASP A 96 11.16 0.46 5.22
N PRO A 97 11.68 1.45 4.46
CA PRO A 97 11.01 2.01 3.29
C PRO A 97 10.46 0.97 2.32
N ASP A 98 11.17 -0.15 2.12
CA ASP A 98 10.76 -1.23 1.20
C ASP A 98 9.51 -2.00 1.68
N THR A 99 9.07 -1.74 2.91
CA THR A 99 7.86 -2.34 3.50
C THR A 99 6.63 -1.44 3.46
N ILE A 100 6.75 -0.21 2.96
CA ILE A 100 5.65 0.72 2.79
C ILE A 100 4.85 0.29 1.54
N ARG A 101 3.57 -0.04 1.74
CA ARG A 101 2.69 -0.59 0.70
C ARG A 101 1.87 0.53 0.05
N PRO A 102 1.32 0.33 -1.17
CA PRO A 102 0.38 1.27 -1.80
C PRO A 102 -0.69 1.81 -0.85
N ALA A 103 -1.31 0.92 -0.06
CA ALA A 103 -2.31 1.32 0.92
C ALA A 103 -1.77 2.23 2.06
N ASP A 104 -0.49 2.16 2.41
CA ASP A 104 0.11 3.10 3.36
C ASP A 104 0.17 4.52 2.78
N TRP A 105 0.51 4.65 1.49
CA TRP A 105 0.53 5.93 0.77
C TRP A 105 -0.84 6.58 0.72
N LEU A 106 -1.89 5.81 0.40
CA LEU A 106 -3.26 6.34 0.38
C LEU A 106 -3.75 6.75 1.78
N ARG A 107 -3.41 6.01 2.85
CA ARG A 107 -3.72 6.42 4.24
C ARG A 107 -3.00 7.68 4.68
N ALA A 108 -1.86 7.97 4.07
CA ALA A 108 -1.07 9.17 4.34
C ALA A 108 -1.51 10.37 3.49
N ASP A 109 -2.56 10.23 2.68
CA ASP A 109 -3.10 11.28 1.80
C ASP A 109 -2.08 11.78 0.76
N LEU A 110 -1.30 10.85 0.19
CA LEU A 110 -0.26 11.14 -0.80
C LEU A 110 -0.60 10.60 -2.21
N GLY A 111 -1.74 9.93 -2.35
CA GLY A 111 -2.13 9.23 -3.58
C GLY A 111 -1.23 8.03 -3.90
N HIS A 112 -1.64 7.23 -4.88
CA HIS A 112 -0.85 6.12 -5.46
C HIS A 112 -1.45 5.70 -6.81
N CYS A 113 -0.79 4.82 -7.56
CA CYS A 113 -1.44 4.13 -8.67
C CYS A 113 -2.44 3.07 -8.16
N CYS A 114 -3.61 3.00 -8.78
CA CYS A 114 -4.57 1.92 -8.63
C CYS A 114 -3.93 0.58 -9.01
N GLU A 115 -4.05 -0.43 -8.14
CA GLU A 115 -3.43 -1.74 -8.34
C GLU A 115 -4.16 -2.61 -9.38
N ARG A 116 -5.36 -2.20 -9.83
CA ARG A 116 -6.14 -2.90 -10.86
C ARG A 116 -5.90 -2.39 -12.28
N CYS A 117 -5.78 -1.07 -12.46
CA CYS A 117 -5.64 -0.45 -13.78
C CYS A 117 -4.32 0.31 -13.97
N GLY A 118 -3.56 0.58 -12.90
CA GLY A 118 -2.29 1.32 -12.94
C GLY A 118 -2.42 2.84 -13.02
N TYR A 119 -3.63 3.38 -13.17
CA TYR A 119 -3.85 4.84 -13.20
C TYR A 119 -3.63 5.46 -11.82
N GLU A 120 -3.04 6.66 -11.81
CA GLU A 120 -2.85 7.49 -10.62
C GLU A 120 -4.21 7.83 -10.00
N THR A 121 -4.28 7.77 -8.67
CA THR A 121 -5.51 7.98 -7.94
C THR A 121 -5.24 8.51 -6.54
N HIS A 122 -6.21 9.21 -5.98
CA HIS A 122 -6.13 9.88 -4.70
C HIS A 122 -7.45 9.76 -3.94
N SER A 123 -7.41 9.87 -2.62
CA SER A 123 -8.56 9.71 -1.71
C SER A 123 -9.70 10.68 -2.07
N ASP A 124 -9.35 11.92 -2.38
CA ASP A 124 -10.26 13.00 -2.83
C ASP A 124 -10.99 12.69 -4.16
N SER A 125 -10.45 11.77 -4.95
CA SER A 125 -10.95 11.33 -6.26
C SER A 125 -11.64 9.97 -6.16
N GLY A 126 -12.10 9.59 -4.96
CA GLY A 126 -12.85 8.35 -4.72
C GLY A 126 -12.00 7.08 -4.63
N ALA A 127 -10.67 7.19 -4.56
CA ALA A 127 -9.83 6.00 -4.33
C ALA A 127 -10.07 5.40 -2.94
N GLN A 128 -10.15 4.08 -2.87
CA GLN A 128 -10.33 3.36 -1.60
C GLN A 128 -9.31 2.24 -1.43
N ILE A 129 -9.15 1.79 -0.18
CA ILE A 129 -8.33 0.63 0.16
C ILE A 129 -9.24 -0.58 0.33
N VAL A 130 -9.15 -1.53 -0.60
CA VAL A 130 -9.97 -2.74 -0.62
C VAL A 130 -9.09 -3.94 -0.33
N ALA A 131 -9.33 -4.63 0.80
CA ALA A 131 -8.54 -5.79 1.21
C ALA A 131 -7.00 -5.56 1.23
N GLY A 132 -6.57 -4.31 1.39
CA GLY A 132 -5.16 -3.91 1.39
C GLY A 132 -4.64 -3.39 0.04
N GLU A 133 -5.44 -3.42 -1.02
CA GLU A 133 -5.11 -2.88 -2.34
C GLU A 133 -5.64 -1.45 -2.50
N VAL A 134 -4.92 -0.58 -3.21
CA VAL A 134 -5.45 0.73 -3.64
C VAL A 134 -6.26 0.57 -4.93
N VAL A 135 -7.52 0.97 -4.90
CA VAL A 135 -8.45 0.84 -6.04
C VAL A 135 -9.07 2.21 -6.33
N CYS A 136 -8.94 2.70 -7.57
CA CYS A 136 -9.58 3.95 -7.99
C CYS A 136 -11.10 3.80 -8.11
N GLU A 137 -11.82 4.91 -8.06
CA GLU A 137 -13.29 4.98 -8.18
C GLU A 137 -13.84 4.15 -9.36
N GLU A 138 -13.21 4.27 -10.54
CA GLU A 138 -13.63 3.58 -11.77
C GLU A 138 -13.47 2.06 -11.70
N CYS A 139 -12.54 1.58 -10.87
CA CYS A 139 -12.27 0.16 -10.68
C CYS A 139 -12.99 -0.44 -9.46
N LEU A 140 -13.66 0.38 -8.65
CA LEU A 140 -14.47 -0.09 -7.53
C LEU A 140 -15.72 -0.80 -8.06
N THR A 141 -15.87 -2.04 -7.63
CA THR A 141 -17.08 -2.82 -7.84
C THR A 141 -18.06 -2.59 -6.70
N PHE A 142 -19.34 -2.94 -6.90
CA PHE A 142 -20.32 -2.94 -5.82
C PHE A 142 -19.86 -3.79 -4.62
N ALA A 143 -19.22 -4.94 -4.90
CA ALA A 143 -18.67 -5.78 -3.83
C ALA A 143 -17.59 -5.07 -3.01
N ASP A 144 -16.74 -4.26 -3.64
CA ASP A 144 -15.73 -3.48 -2.94
C ASP A 144 -16.37 -2.41 -2.05
N ARG A 145 -17.36 -1.69 -2.59
CA ARG A 145 -18.11 -0.65 -1.85
C ARG A 145 -18.78 -1.25 -0.62
N VAL A 146 -19.45 -2.39 -0.75
CA VAL A 146 -20.06 -3.11 0.40
C VAL A 146 -19.04 -3.48 1.49
N LEU A 147 -17.80 -3.78 1.11
CA LEU A 147 -16.74 -4.12 2.07
C LEU A 147 -16.14 -2.90 2.76
N CYS A 148 -15.99 -1.79 2.03
CA CYS A 148 -15.32 -0.59 2.52
C CYS A 148 -16.28 0.38 3.22
N ASP A 149 -17.44 0.62 2.63
CA ASP A 149 -18.48 1.52 3.13
C ASP A 149 -19.88 0.99 2.75
N PRO A 150 -20.50 0.15 3.61
CA PRO A 150 -21.80 -0.42 3.32
C PRO A 150 -22.95 0.59 3.37
N GLU A 151 -22.76 1.77 3.98
CA GLU A 151 -23.77 2.84 4.00
C GLU A 151 -23.77 3.57 2.65
N ASP A 152 -22.60 3.96 2.15
CA ASP A 152 -22.45 4.55 0.81
C ASP A 152 -22.92 3.58 -0.29
N ALA A 153 -22.58 2.28 -0.17
CA ALA A 153 -23.08 1.26 -1.08
C ALA A 153 -24.61 1.09 -1.05
N LEU A 154 -25.24 1.34 0.11
CA LEU A 154 -26.69 1.31 0.25
C LEU A 154 -27.32 2.54 -0.42
N ASP A 155 -26.74 3.72 -0.23
CA ASP A 155 -27.21 4.97 -0.85
C ASP A 155 -27.12 4.89 -2.38
N ASP A 156 -26.02 4.36 -2.91
CA ASP A 156 -25.88 4.06 -4.34
C ASP A 156 -26.97 3.12 -4.85
N LEU A 157 -27.28 2.08 -4.07
CA LEU A 157 -28.31 1.11 -4.43
C LEU A 157 -29.71 1.74 -4.41
N ILE A 158 -30.00 2.61 -3.44
CA ILE A 158 -31.25 3.39 -3.34
C ILE A 158 -31.41 4.27 -4.58
N ASN A 159 -30.38 5.07 -4.90
CA ASN A 159 -30.40 5.98 -6.03
C ASN A 159 -30.58 5.23 -7.35
N ARG A 160 -29.87 4.12 -7.53
CA ARG A 160 -29.99 3.29 -8.75
C ARG A 160 -31.39 2.69 -8.90
N ILE A 161 -32.00 2.18 -7.82
CA ILE A 161 -33.37 1.67 -7.87
C ILE A 161 -34.37 2.79 -8.17
N ALA A 162 -34.16 3.99 -7.62
CA ALA A 162 -35.03 5.14 -7.89
C ALA A 162 -34.96 5.61 -9.35
N ASP A 163 -33.76 5.61 -9.93
CA ASP A 163 -33.50 6.11 -11.29
C ASP A 163 -33.81 5.08 -12.39
N GLU A 164 -33.38 3.83 -12.19
CA GLU A 164 -33.43 2.77 -13.21
C GLU A 164 -34.57 1.76 -12.94
N GLY A 165 -35.08 1.69 -11.71
CA GLY A 165 -36.09 0.72 -11.31
C GLY A 165 -35.51 -0.58 -10.75
N GLU A 166 -36.37 -1.32 -10.06
CA GLU A 166 -35.99 -2.55 -9.34
C GLU A 166 -35.48 -3.67 -10.27
N GLU A 167 -36.15 -3.88 -11.41
CA GLU A 167 -35.83 -4.98 -12.34
C GLU A 167 -34.46 -4.76 -13.00
N ASP A 168 -34.23 -3.57 -13.55
CA ASP A 168 -32.97 -3.20 -14.21
C ASP A 168 -31.80 -3.20 -13.23
N THR A 169 -32.00 -2.68 -12.01
CA THR A 169 -30.97 -2.69 -10.96
C THR A 169 -30.62 -4.13 -10.55
N ARG A 170 -31.64 -5.00 -10.43
CA ARG A 170 -31.43 -6.41 -10.13
C ARG A 170 -30.68 -7.12 -11.25
N GLU A 171 -31.05 -6.91 -12.51
CA GLU A 171 -30.34 -7.49 -13.66
C GLU A 171 -28.87 -7.08 -13.67
N TRP A 172 -28.58 -5.80 -13.39
CA TRP A 172 -27.20 -5.31 -13.25
C TRP A 172 -26.43 -6.05 -12.13
N LEU A 173 -27.01 -6.19 -10.94
CA LEU A 173 -26.40 -6.92 -9.82
C LEU A 173 -26.17 -8.40 -10.16
N GLU A 174 -27.11 -9.06 -10.84
CA GLU A 174 -26.98 -10.45 -11.27
C GLU A 174 -25.89 -10.60 -12.34
N GLY A 175 -25.86 -9.70 -13.33
CA GLY A 175 -24.85 -9.67 -14.40
C GLY A 175 -23.43 -9.42 -13.88
N ALA A 176 -23.29 -8.60 -12.83
CA ALA A 176 -22.01 -8.37 -12.15
C ALA A 176 -21.65 -9.49 -11.14
N GLY A 177 -22.54 -10.46 -10.91
CA GLY A 177 -22.34 -11.53 -9.92
C GLY A 177 -22.38 -11.05 -8.46
N HIS A 178 -23.02 -9.91 -8.20
CA HIS A 178 -23.09 -9.25 -6.90
C HIS A 178 -24.45 -9.38 -6.20
N TRP A 179 -25.46 -9.94 -6.88
CA TRP A 179 -26.82 -10.10 -6.32
C TRP A 179 -26.84 -10.72 -4.91
N ARG A 180 -26.04 -11.76 -4.67
CA ARG A 180 -25.96 -12.43 -3.35
C ARG A 180 -25.47 -11.54 -2.21
N LEU A 181 -24.70 -10.50 -2.52
CA LEU A 181 -24.21 -9.54 -1.52
C LEU A 181 -25.33 -8.60 -1.09
N ALA A 182 -26.24 -8.25 -2.00
CA ALA A 182 -27.34 -7.34 -1.73
C ALA A 182 -28.60 -8.06 -1.20
N GLU A 183 -28.92 -9.24 -1.72
CA GLU A 183 -30.27 -9.85 -1.62
C GLU A 183 -30.79 -10.02 -0.18
N ALA A 184 -29.91 -10.32 0.77
CA ALA A 184 -30.30 -10.68 2.13
C ALA A 184 -30.47 -9.48 3.06
N ASP A 185 -29.82 -8.35 2.78
CA ASP A 185 -29.75 -7.22 3.71
C ASP A 185 -29.90 -5.86 3.01
N LEU A 186 -28.99 -5.52 2.09
CA LEU A 186 -28.99 -4.20 1.43
C LEU A 186 -30.22 -4.01 0.54
N TRP A 187 -30.64 -5.05 -0.17
CA TRP A 187 -31.76 -4.96 -1.11
C TRP A 187 -33.10 -4.62 -0.42
N PRO A 188 -33.54 -5.33 0.64
CA PRO A 188 -34.74 -4.94 1.38
C PRO A 188 -34.67 -3.52 1.98
N LYS A 189 -33.49 -3.10 2.44
CA LYS A 189 -33.28 -1.74 2.99
C LYS A 189 -33.43 -0.69 1.90
N ALA A 190 -32.82 -0.91 0.74
CA ALA A 190 -32.89 0.01 -0.38
C ALA A 190 -34.33 0.18 -0.87
N LEU A 191 -35.07 -0.92 -1.04
CA LEU A 191 -36.50 -0.86 -1.41
C LEU A 191 -37.34 -0.08 -0.40
N ALA A 192 -37.09 -0.25 0.89
CA ALA A 192 -37.81 0.48 1.94
C ALA A 192 -37.53 1.99 1.88
N ALA A 193 -36.28 2.38 1.64
CA ALA A 193 -35.87 3.79 1.52
C ALA A 193 -36.44 4.44 0.25
N VAL A 194 -36.42 3.76 -0.89
CA VAL A 194 -37.05 4.25 -2.13
C VAL A 194 -38.57 4.43 -1.92
N ALA A 195 -39.24 3.49 -1.26
CA ALA A 195 -40.66 3.61 -0.94
C ALA A 195 -40.98 4.75 0.05
N ALA A 196 -40.03 5.12 0.92
CA ALA A 196 -40.14 6.26 1.82
C ALA A 196 -39.89 7.60 1.12
N GLY A 197 -39.29 7.59 -0.08
CA GLY A 197 -38.91 8.78 -0.83
C GLY A 197 -37.56 9.35 -0.41
N ASP A 198 -36.66 8.53 0.13
CA ASP A 198 -35.34 8.93 0.61
C ASP A 198 -34.26 8.97 -0.50
N ALA A 199 -34.65 8.85 -1.77
CA ALA A 199 -33.73 8.99 -2.90
C ALA A 199 -33.26 10.45 -3.02
N ALA A 200 -31.94 10.64 -3.18
CA ALA A 200 -31.30 11.95 -3.20
C ALA A 200 -31.51 12.73 -4.52
#